data_AF-Q3UCU5-F1
#
_entry.id   AF-Q3UCU5-F1
#
_cell.length_a   1.000
_cell.length_b   1.000
_cell.length_c   1.000
_cell.angle_alpha   90.00
_cell.angle_beta   90.00
_cell.angle_gamma   90.00
#
_symmetry.space_group_name_H-M   'P 1'
#
loop_
_entity.id
_entity.type
_entity.pdbx_description
1 polymer ?
#
loop_
_entity_poly.entity_id
_entity_poly.type
_entity_poly.pdbx_seq_one_letter_code
_entity_poly.pdbx_strand_id
1 'polypeptide(L)'
;MGEKPGTRVFKKSSPNCKLTVYLGKRDFVDHLDKVDPVDGVVLVDPDYLKDRKVFVTLTCAFRYGREDLDVLGLSFRKDLFIA
;
A
#
# COMPACT_ATOMS: atom_id res chain seq x y z
N MET A 1 -5.09 -16.76 31.91
CA MET A 1 -4.42 -16.79 30.59
C MET A 1 -5.11 -15.72 29.75
N GLY A 2 -4.53 -14.53 29.66
CA GLY A 2 -5.20 -13.37 29.05
C GLY A 2 -5.38 -13.57 27.55
N GLU A 3 -6.59 -13.30 27.05
CA GLU A 3 -6.85 -13.26 25.61
C GLU A 3 -5.90 -12.28 24.95
N LYS A 4 -5.06 -12.78 24.04
CA LYS A 4 -4.25 -11.93 23.17
C LYS A 4 -5.23 -11.13 22.32
N PRO A 5 -5.15 -9.78 22.28
CA PRO A 5 -6.00 -9.01 21.39
C PRO A 5 -5.82 -9.55 19.96
N GLY A 6 -6.92 -9.96 19.34
CA GLY A 6 -6.89 -10.56 18.01
C GLY A 6 -6.10 -9.68 17.03
N THR A 7 -5.23 -10.28 16.23
CA THR A 7 -4.41 -9.55 15.27
C THR A 7 -5.31 -8.85 14.25
N ARG A 8 -5.43 -7.53 14.35
CA ARG A 8 -6.25 -6.72 13.45
C ARG A 8 -5.59 -6.69 12.06
N VAL A 9 -6.30 -7.18 11.04
CA VAL A 9 -5.87 -7.15 9.64
C VAL A 9 -6.59 -6.02 8.90
N PHE A 10 -5.85 -5.29 8.07
CA PHE A 10 -6.39 -4.24 7.22
C PHE A 10 -6.51 -4.75 5.79
N LYS A 11 -7.61 -4.43 5.12
CA LYS A 11 -7.81 -4.81 3.71
C LYS A 11 -8.32 -3.63 2.88
N LYS A 12 -7.98 -3.64 1.59
CA LYS A 12 -8.54 -2.71 0.60
C LYS A 12 -8.76 -3.45 -0.71
N SER A 13 -9.99 -3.39 -1.22
CA SER A 13 -10.37 -4.00 -2.49
C SER A 13 -10.24 -2.99 -3.64
N SER A 14 -9.96 -3.51 -4.83
CA SER A 14 -10.01 -2.74 -6.07
C SER A 14 -11.45 -2.26 -6.35
N PRO A 15 -11.65 -1.20 -7.16
CA PRO A 15 -13.00 -0.69 -7.48
C PRO A 15 -13.96 -1.73 -8.08
N ASN A 16 -13.43 -2.72 -8.78
CA ASN A 16 -14.21 -3.83 -9.36
C ASN A 16 -14.24 -5.09 -8.46
N CYS A 17 -13.68 -5.02 -7.25
CA CYS A 17 -13.60 -6.10 -6.26
C CYS A 17 -12.85 -7.37 -6.71
N LYS A 18 -12.06 -7.32 -7.80
CA LYS A 18 -11.32 -8.47 -8.34
C LYS A 18 -9.95 -8.69 -7.70
N LEU A 19 -9.39 -7.67 -7.06
CA LEU A 19 -8.15 -7.73 -6.30
C LEU A 19 -8.41 -7.19 -4.90
N THR A 20 -7.88 -7.84 -3.87
CA THR A 20 -7.91 -7.30 -2.50
C THR A 20 -6.55 -7.47 -1.84
N VAL A 21 -5.97 -6.37 -1.37
CA VAL A 21 -4.71 -6.38 -0.61
C VAL A 21 -5.02 -6.48 0.87
N TYR A 22 -4.27 -7.31 1.59
CA TYR A 22 -4.32 -7.46 3.04
C TYR A 22 -2.96 -7.15 3.65
N LEU A 23 -2.94 -6.31 4.69
CA LEU A 23 -1.75 -5.97 5.45
C LEU A 23 -2.01 -6.20 6.94
N GLY A 24 -1.00 -6.70 7.65
CA GLY A 24 -1.07 -6.89 9.10
C GLY A 24 -0.97 -5.58 9.89
N LYS A 25 -0.34 -4.54 9.32
CA LYS A 25 -0.16 -3.22 9.94
C LYS A 25 -0.11 -2.11 8.88
N ARG A 26 -0.25 -0.86 9.34
CA ARG A 26 -0.16 0.36 8.50
C ARG A 26 1.01 1.26 8.87
N ASP A 27 1.50 1.12 10.09
CA ASP A 27 2.66 1.84 10.61
C ASP A 27 3.85 0.88 10.65
N PHE A 28 4.97 1.30 10.08
CA PHE A 28 6.20 0.51 9.97
C PHE A 28 7.31 1.28 10.69
N VAL A 29 7.94 0.64 11.66
CA VAL A 29 8.96 1.28 12.50
C VAL A 29 10.31 1.22 11.79
N ASP A 30 10.99 2.36 11.74
CA ASP A 30 12.41 2.46 11.38
C ASP A 30 13.24 2.39 12.67
N HIS A 31 14.14 1.41 12.75
CA HIS A 31 14.99 1.14 13.91
C HIS A 31 16.42 1.71 13.74
N LEU A 32 16.66 2.55 12.74
CA LEU A 32 17.96 3.10 12.30
C LEU A 32 18.89 2.08 11.63
N ASP A 33 18.94 0.83 12.11
CA ASP A 33 19.70 -0.27 11.51
C ASP A 33 18.91 -1.04 10.46
N LYS A 34 17.58 -1.09 10.61
CA LYS A 34 16.64 -1.77 9.71
C LYS A 34 15.25 -1.14 9.79
N VAL A 35 14.46 -1.39 8.75
CA VAL A 35 13.04 -1.00 8.70
C VAL A 35 12.18 -2.25 8.76
N ASP A 36 11.08 -2.18 9.51
CA ASP A 36 10.06 -3.22 9.51
C ASP A 36 9.58 -3.53 8.07
N PRO A 37 9.55 -4.81 7.64
CA PRO A 37 9.10 -5.16 6.29
C PRO A 37 7.59 -4.94 6.12
N VAL A 38 7.20 -4.63 4.87
CA VAL A 38 5.80 -4.55 4.45
C VAL A 38 5.29 -5.94 4.09
N ASP A 39 4.77 -6.65 5.09
CA ASP A 39 4.21 -7.99 4.92
C ASP A 39 2.71 -7.95 4.61
N GLY A 40 2.33 -8.64 3.53
CA GLY A 40 0.96 -8.69 3.06
C GLY A 40 0.68 -9.81 2.07
N VAL A 41 -0.60 -9.99 1.77
CA VAL A 41 -1.08 -10.93 0.75
C VAL A 41 -2.08 -10.26 -0.17
N VAL A 42 -2.14 -10.73 -1.42
CA VAL A 42 -3.12 -10.26 -2.41
C VAL A 42 -4.06 -11.40 -2.76
N LEU A 43 -5.35 -11.21 -2.51
CA LEU A 43 -6.41 -12.06 -3.02
C LEU A 43 -6.70 -11.66 -4.47
N VAL A 44 -6.66 -12.63 -5.37
CA VAL A 44 -6.86 -12.43 -6.81
C VAL A 44 -8.01 -13.32 -7.29
N ASP A 45 -8.96 -12.72 -8.01
CA ASP A 45 -9.98 -13.46 -8.74
C ASP A 45 -9.34 -14.14 -9.99
N PRO A 46 -9.29 -15.48 -10.06
CA PRO A 46 -8.63 -16.20 -11.15
C PRO A 46 -9.34 -16.02 -12.50
N ASP A 47 -10.68 -15.90 -12.51
CA ASP A 47 -11.46 -15.69 -13.74
C ASP A 47 -11.20 -14.30 -14.33
N TYR A 48 -10.89 -13.35 -13.45
CA TYR A 48 -10.42 -12.04 -13.87
C TYR A 48 -8.98 -12.11 -14.38
N LEU A 49 -8.07 -12.79 -13.70
CA LEU A 49 -6.63 -12.73 -14.00
C LEU A 49 -6.30 -13.13 -15.44
N LYS A 50 -6.74 -14.33 -15.88
CA LYS A 50 -6.40 -14.91 -17.19
C LYS A 50 -4.89 -14.78 -17.47
N ASP A 51 -4.49 -14.24 -18.63
CA ASP A 51 -3.09 -14.08 -19.03
C ASP A 51 -2.41 -12.79 -18.51
N ARG A 52 -3.05 -12.07 -17.59
CA ARG A 52 -2.50 -10.84 -17.01
C ARG A 52 -1.62 -11.15 -15.80
N LYS A 53 -0.74 -10.20 -15.46
CA LYS A 53 0.12 -10.28 -14.28
C LYS A 53 -0.36 -9.29 -13.22
N VAL A 54 -0.31 -9.71 -11.96
CA VAL A 54 -0.52 -8.83 -10.80
C VAL A 54 0.85 -8.37 -10.31
N PHE A 55 0.97 -7.08 -10.05
CA PHE A 55 2.17 -6.47 -9.49
C PHE A 55 1.81 -5.75 -8.19
N VAL A 56 2.78 -5.67 -7.29
CA VAL A 56 2.74 -4.86 -6.09
C VAL A 56 3.94 -3.92 -6.16
N THR A 57 3.75 -2.67 -5.76
CA THR A 57 4.81 -1.66 -5.77
C THR A 57 4.84 -0.95 -4.43
N LEU A 58 6.04 -0.77 -3.89
CA LEU A 58 6.27 0.09 -2.73
C LEU A 58 6.90 1.40 -3.22
N THR A 59 6.15 2.50 -3.10
CA THR A 59 6.61 3.82 -3.55
C THR A 59 6.75 4.76 -2.37
N CYS A 60 7.96 5.32 -2.20
CA CYS A 60 8.18 6.50 -1.36
C CYS A 60 8.28 7.72 -2.28
N ALA A 61 7.41 8.72 -2.07
CA ALA A 61 7.38 9.91 -2.91
C ALA A 61 7.34 11.17 -2.05
N PHE A 62 8.16 12.15 -2.42
CA PHE A 62 8.04 13.52 -1.94
C PHE A 62 7.01 14.26 -2.79
N ARG A 63 6.03 14.89 -2.13
CA ARG A 63 5.01 15.71 -2.79
C ARG A 63 5.07 17.12 -2.23
N TYR A 64 5.09 18.11 -3.12
CA TYR A 64 5.03 19.51 -2.77
C TYR A 64 3.99 20.21 -3.65
N GLY A 65 3.10 20.98 -3.01
CA GLY A 65 1.91 21.58 -3.61
C GLY A 65 0.70 21.45 -2.67
N ARG A 66 -0.37 22.20 -2.92
CA ARG A 66 -1.63 22.08 -2.17
C ARG A 66 -2.45 20.90 -2.72
N GLU A 67 -3.03 20.09 -1.84
CA GLU A 67 -3.89 18.95 -2.24
C GLU A 67 -5.26 19.40 -2.80
N ASP A 68 -5.70 20.63 -2.48
CA ASP A 68 -7.11 21.05 -2.63
C ASP A 68 -7.38 22.19 -3.64
N LEU A 69 -6.39 22.65 -4.41
CA LEU A 69 -6.58 23.78 -5.34
C LEU A 69 -6.19 23.41 -6.77
N ASP A 70 -7.20 23.16 -7.59
CA ASP A 70 -7.18 22.98 -9.05
C ASP A 70 -6.70 24.22 -9.84
N VAL A 71 -5.93 25.13 -9.26
CA VAL A 71 -5.53 26.39 -9.92
C VAL A 71 -4.10 26.74 -9.56
N LEU A 72 -3.20 26.60 -10.56
CA LEU A 72 -1.75 26.90 -10.59
C LEU A 72 -0.79 25.73 -10.30
N GLY A 73 -0.99 24.58 -10.96
CA GLY A 73 0.00 23.91 -11.82
C GLY A 73 1.38 23.47 -11.30
N LEU A 74 1.77 23.75 -10.07
CA LEU A 74 3.07 23.38 -9.52
C LEU A 74 2.93 22.21 -8.55
N SER A 75 2.44 21.07 -9.05
CA SER A 75 2.52 19.82 -8.31
C SER A 75 3.90 19.20 -8.57
N PHE A 76 4.80 19.31 -7.61
CA PHE A 76 6.09 18.62 -7.67
C PHE A 76 5.94 17.27 -6.98
N ARG A 77 6.16 16.21 -7.76
CA ARG A 77 6.27 14.85 -7.25
C ARG A 77 7.64 14.29 -7.64
N LYS A 78 8.40 13.88 -6.63
CA LYS A 78 9.66 13.17 -6.81
C LYS A 78 9.54 11.81 -6.14
N ASP A 79 9.65 10.74 -6.92
CA ASP A 79 9.80 9.41 -6.35
C ASP A 79 11.22 9.28 -5.76
N LEU A 80 11.30 8.96 -4.48
CA LEU A 80 12.53 8.78 -3.70
C LEU A 80 12.99 7.32 -3.76
N PHE A 81 12.03 6.39 -3.78
CA PHE A 81 12.28 4.96 -3.85
C PHE A 81 11.14 4.22 -4.56
N ILE A 82 11.50 3.24 -5.38
CA ILE A 82 10.58 2.34 -6.09
C ILE A 82 11.15 0.92 -6.00
N ALA A 83 10.34 -0.03 -5.52
CA ALA A 83 10.61 -1.47 -5.53
C ALA A 83 9.34 -2.26 -5.83
#